data_AF-A0A109UHH3-F1
#
_entry.id   AF-A0A109UHH3-F1
#
_cell.length_a   1.000
_cell.length_b   1.000
_cell.length_c   1.000
_cell.angle_alpha   90.00
_cell.angle_beta   90.00
_cell.angle_gamma   90.00
#
_symmetry.space_group_name_H-M   'P 1'
#
loop_
_entity.id
_entity.type
_entity.pdbx_description
1 polymer ?
#
loop_
_entity_poly.entity_id
_entity_poly.type
_entity_poly.pdbx_seq_one_letter_code
_entity_poly.pdbx_strand_id
1 'polypeptide(L)'
;MKSSKVIKKRTLMLAGYTVFSTIAVLMLLFIFILQQNNIKLQMEVDASLEKSQQLIEVAKSEQNALERDLAEVEYLSKLGSNISVCAPNSTFKSFMDYREITDETSNQFALLQKGFSISTHGILVQDGRFLVAMSKEYGPIGTDLTIVLENVTLRIRIADIKHQGCTSDDGSMLEFLVDANKVYPNILDDGNFNLLYEGPIKEIRYGD
;
A
#
# COMPACT_ATOMS: atom_id res chain seq x y z
N MET A 1 100.78 -3.33 6.30
CA MET A 1 99.73 -2.34 5.95
C MET A 1 98.40 -2.91 5.42
N LYS A 2 98.34 -4.12 4.82
CA LYS A 2 97.08 -4.69 4.26
C LYS A 2 96.03 -5.09 5.32
N SER A 3 96.44 -5.61 6.47
CA SER A 3 95.54 -6.13 7.52
C SER A 3 94.67 -5.05 8.20
N SER A 4 95.22 -3.86 8.49
CA SER A 4 94.50 -2.75 9.14
C SER A 4 93.34 -2.19 8.30
N LYS A 5 93.49 -2.14 6.97
CA LYS A 5 92.41 -1.69 6.05
C LYS A 5 91.24 -2.68 6.01
N VAL A 6 91.51 -3.98 6.13
CA VAL A 6 90.48 -5.02 6.13
C VAL A 6 89.66 -4.98 7.42
N ILE A 7 90.31 -4.78 8.57
CA ILE A 7 89.63 -4.67 9.87
C ILE A 7 88.71 -3.43 9.90
N LYS A 8 89.20 -2.26 9.47
CA LYS A 8 88.40 -1.03 9.39
C LYS A 8 87.17 -1.15 8.47
N LYS A 9 87.29 -1.88 7.35
CA LYS A 9 86.17 -2.12 6.43
C LYS A 9 85.10 -3.02 7.05
N ARG A 10 85.50 -4.04 7.82
CA ARG A 10 84.57 -4.95 8.51
C ARG A 10 83.84 -4.28 9.66
N THR A 11 84.51 -3.45 10.47
CA THR A 11 83.85 -2.70 11.54
C THR A 11 82.89 -1.64 11.00
N LEU A 12 83.21 -0.97 9.89
CA LEU A 12 82.30 -0.03 9.23
C LEU A 12 81.04 -0.72 8.68
N MET A 13 81.19 -1.91 8.09
CA MET A 13 80.05 -2.71 7.61
C MET A 13 79.14 -3.17 8.76
N LEU A 14 79.72 -3.58 9.90
CA LEU A 14 78.96 -4.00 11.07
C LEU A 14 78.16 -2.83 11.67
N ALA A 15 78.78 -1.65 11.79
CA ALA A 15 78.11 -0.43 12.28
C ALA A 15 76.98 0.03 11.35
N GLY A 16 77.19 -0.05 10.03
CA GLY A 16 76.14 0.25 9.04
C GLY A 16 74.94 -0.69 9.17
N TYR A 17 75.18 -1.99 9.38
CA TYR A 17 74.13 -2.97 9.59
C TYR A 17 73.34 -2.72 10.88
N THR A 18 74.02 -2.40 12.00
CA THR A 18 73.33 -2.11 13.27
C THR A 18 72.45 -0.87 13.16
N VAL A 19 72.94 0.19 12.51
CA VAL A 19 72.16 1.43 12.32
C VAL A 19 70.95 1.15 11.43
N PHE A 20 71.14 0.48 10.29
CA PHE A 20 70.06 0.12 9.39
C PHE A 20 69.01 -0.76 10.08
N SER A 21 69.44 -1.76 10.84
CA SER A 21 68.55 -2.66 11.59
C SER A 21 67.74 -1.91 12.65
N THR A 22 68.37 -1.00 13.42
CA THR A 22 67.63 -0.20 14.42
C THR A 22 66.59 0.71 13.78
N ILE A 23 66.92 1.35 12.65
CA ILE A 23 65.98 2.20 11.91
C ILE A 23 64.82 1.35 11.37
N ALA A 24 65.10 0.17 10.81
CA ALA A 24 64.06 -0.72 10.30
C ALA A 24 63.10 -1.17 11.42
N VAL A 25 63.61 -1.50 12.60
CA VAL A 25 62.78 -1.87 13.76
C VAL A 25 61.92 -0.69 14.22
N LEU A 26 62.47 0.52 14.29
CA LEU A 26 61.71 1.73 14.65
C LEU A 26 60.62 2.06 13.62
N MET A 27 60.89 1.89 12.32
CA MET A 27 59.88 2.06 11.27
C MET A 27 58.74 1.05 11.42
N LEU A 28 59.06 -0.23 11.71
CA LEU A 28 58.04 -1.26 11.92
C LEU A 28 57.18 -0.96 13.16
N LEU A 29 57.78 -0.50 14.25
CA LEU A 29 57.04 -0.08 15.45
C LEU A 29 56.12 1.11 15.15
N PHE A 30 56.59 2.09 14.37
CA PHE A 30 55.78 3.24 13.99
C PHE A 30 54.60 2.84 13.10
N ILE A 31 54.82 1.98 12.10
CA ILE A 31 53.76 1.43 11.25
C ILE A 31 52.73 0.68 12.10
N PHE A 32 53.18 -0.12 13.07
CA PHE A 32 52.29 -0.85 13.97
C PHE A 32 51.42 0.10 14.80
N ILE A 33 51.98 1.18 15.36
CA ILE A 33 51.23 2.19 16.11
C ILE A 33 50.18 2.87 15.22
N LEU A 34 50.54 3.23 13.99
CA LEU A 34 49.59 3.81 13.02
C LEU A 34 48.44 2.84 12.71
N GLN A 35 48.74 1.56 12.54
CA GLN A 35 47.71 0.53 12.32
C GLN A 35 46.76 0.40 13.51
N GLN A 36 47.28 0.39 14.74
CA GLN A 36 46.44 0.30 15.95
C GLN A 36 45.49 1.50 16.07
N ASN A 37 45.98 2.71 15.80
CA ASN A 37 45.14 3.91 15.84
C ASN A 37 44.05 3.89 14.77
N ASN A 38 44.37 3.43 13.55
CA ASN A 38 43.37 3.30 12.49
C ASN A 38 42.29 2.27 12.83
N ILE A 39 42.66 1.13 13.43
CA ILE A 39 41.70 0.12 13.89
C ILE A 39 40.78 0.71 14.95
N LYS A 40 41.33 1.42 15.94
CA LYS A 40 40.53 2.03 17.01
C LYS A 40 39.54 3.06 16.46
N LEU A 41 39.99 3.90 15.52
CA LEU A 41 39.14 4.90 14.89
C LEU A 41 38.01 4.24 14.09
N GLN A 42 38.31 3.16 13.36
CA GLN A 42 37.31 2.41 12.61
C GLN A 42 36.23 1.83 13.54
N MET A 43 36.62 1.24 14.66
CA MET A 43 35.67 0.70 15.64
C MET A 43 34.72 1.76 16.22
N GLU A 44 35.22 2.98 16.47
CA GLU A 44 34.38 4.08 16.99
C GLU A 44 33.38 4.58 15.93
N VAL A 45 33.82 4.65 14.68
CA VAL A 45 32.95 4.97 13.54
C VAL A 45 31.87 3.91 13.37
N ASP A 46 32.23 2.62 13.43
CA ASP A 46 31.29 1.51 13.27
C ASP A 46 30.24 1.48 14.40
N ALA A 47 30.67 1.71 15.66
CA ALA A 47 29.76 1.79 16.80
C ALA A 47 28.78 2.98 16.69
N SER A 48 29.26 4.13 16.20
CA SER A 48 28.41 5.31 15.97
C SER A 48 27.42 5.07 14.82
N LEU A 49 27.84 4.34 13.79
CA LEU A 49 27.00 3.96 12.66
C LEU A 49 25.88 3.01 13.11
N GLU A 50 26.19 1.99 13.90
CA GLU A 50 25.21 1.03 14.44
C GLU A 50 24.15 1.76 15.29
N LYS A 51 24.57 2.64 16.19
CA LYS A 51 23.65 3.46 17.00
C LYS A 51 22.74 4.33 16.13
N SER A 52 23.29 4.92 15.07
CA SER A 52 22.51 5.75 14.15
C SER A 52 21.49 4.92 13.36
N GLN A 53 21.86 3.71 12.94
CA GLN A 53 20.97 2.77 12.25
C GLN A 53 19.80 2.36 13.14
N GLN A 54 20.05 2.05 14.41
CA GLN A 54 19.00 1.72 15.39
C GLN A 54 18.00 2.88 15.57
N LEU A 55 18.49 4.12 15.68
CA LEU A 55 17.61 5.30 15.78
C LEU A 55 16.73 5.49 14.53
N ILE A 56 17.28 5.24 13.35
CA ILE A 56 16.52 5.32 12.09
C ILE A 56 15.41 4.27 12.04
N GLU A 57 15.68 3.06 12.51
CA GLU A 57 14.69 1.98 12.52
C GLU A 57 13.52 2.29 13.47
N VAL A 58 13.82 2.80 14.66
CA VAL A 58 12.78 3.28 15.61
C VAL A 58 11.95 4.39 14.99
N ALA A 59 12.59 5.42 14.41
CA ALA A 59 11.88 6.54 13.79
C ALA A 59 10.95 6.10 12.63
N LYS A 60 11.39 5.13 11.82
CA LYS A 60 10.53 4.53 10.77
C LYS A 60 9.33 3.80 11.35
N SER A 61 9.51 3.07 12.45
CA SER A 61 8.41 2.37 13.10
C SER A 61 7.35 3.34 13.66
N GLU A 62 7.78 4.47 14.22
CA GLU A 62 6.90 5.53 14.71
C GLU A 62 6.18 6.24 13.57
N GLN A 63 6.87 6.54 12.46
CA GLN A 63 6.23 7.09 11.26
C GLN A 63 5.13 6.17 10.74
N ASN A 64 5.40 4.86 10.62
CA ASN A 64 4.41 3.90 10.16
C ASN A 64 3.21 3.77 11.13
N ALA A 65 3.42 3.95 12.44
CA ALA A 65 2.33 3.99 13.40
C ALA A 65 1.46 5.23 13.20
N LEU A 66 2.09 6.41 13.09
CA LEU A 66 1.39 7.68 12.89
C LEU A 66 0.62 7.73 11.56
N GLU A 67 1.17 7.15 10.49
CA GLU A 67 0.47 7.05 9.20
C GLU A 67 -0.81 6.21 9.29
N ARG A 68 -0.81 5.14 10.09
CA ARG A 68 -2.00 4.32 10.32
C ARG A 68 -3.05 5.09 11.12
N ASP A 69 -2.63 5.77 12.19
CA ASP A 69 -3.54 6.56 13.02
C ASP A 69 -4.16 7.72 12.22
N LEU A 70 -3.38 8.36 11.35
CA LEU A 70 -3.88 9.42 10.46
C LEU A 70 -4.90 8.89 9.44
N ALA A 71 -4.67 7.70 8.87
CA ALA A 71 -5.61 7.06 7.95
C ALA A 71 -6.94 6.72 8.65
N GLU A 72 -6.90 6.30 9.91
CA GLU A 72 -8.10 6.05 10.73
C GLU A 72 -8.89 7.34 10.99
N VAL A 73 -8.22 8.43 11.38
CA VAL A 73 -8.87 9.72 11.59
C VAL A 73 -9.51 10.26 10.30
N GLU A 74 -8.83 10.11 9.16
CA GLU A 74 -9.39 10.51 7.86
C GLU A 74 -10.64 9.68 7.51
N TYR A 75 -10.61 8.38 7.78
CA TYR A 75 -11.76 7.49 7.57
C TYR A 75 -12.95 7.88 8.47
N LEU A 76 -12.72 8.14 9.76
CA LEU A 76 -13.76 8.57 10.70
C LEU A 76 -14.35 9.95 10.33
N SER A 77 -13.51 10.87 9.84
CA SER A 77 -13.95 12.17 9.32
C SER A 77 -14.88 12.01 8.11
N LYS A 78 -14.52 11.10 7.18
CA LYS A 78 -15.34 10.75 6.02
C LYS A 78 -16.67 10.13 6.41
N LEU A 79 -16.70 9.28 7.45
CA LEU A 79 -17.91 8.65 7.96
C LEU A 79 -18.95 9.67 8.46
N GLY A 80 -18.50 10.82 8.98
CA GLY A 80 -19.37 11.92 9.43
C GLY A 80 -19.85 12.87 8.31
N SER A 81 -19.36 12.72 7.09
CA SER A 81 -19.73 13.57 5.94
C SER A 81 -20.74 12.88 5.03
N ASN A 82 -21.86 13.54 4.75
CA ASN A 82 -22.79 13.04 3.74
C ASN A 82 -22.16 13.12 2.36
N ILE A 83 -22.11 11.97 1.69
CA ILE A 83 -21.60 11.85 0.34
C ILE A 83 -22.61 12.49 -0.62
N SER A 84 -22.11 13.28 -1.58
CA SER A 84 -22.95 14.01 -2.54
C SER A 84 -23.76 13.06 -3.43
N VAL A 85 -25.04 13.35 -3.59
CA VAL A 85 -25.92 12.66 -4.53
C VAL A 85 -26.00 13.46 -5.83
N CYS A 86 -25.46 12.96 -6.94
CA CYS A 86 -25.36 13.75 -8.17
C CYS A 86 -26.65 13.83 -8.97
N ALA A 87 -27.49 12.80 -8.90
CA ALA A 87 -28.79 12.75 -9.57
C ALA A 87 -29.92 12.48 -8.56
N PRO A 88 -30.24 13.45 -7.67
CA PRO A 88 -31.17 13.25 -6.55
C PRO A 88 -32.63 12.98 -6.97
N ASN A 89 -32.95 13.17 -8.26
CA ASN A 89 -34.26 12.88 -8.84
C ASN A 89 -34.26 11.63 -9.72
N SER A 90 -33.09 11.02 -10.00
CA SER A 90 -33.01 9.81 -10.81
C SER A 90 -33.47 8.61 -10.00
N THR A 91 -34.45 7.89 -10.53
CA THR A 91 -34.94 6.62 -9.96
C THR A 91 -34.28 5.41 -10.62
N PHE A 92 -33.61 5.61 -11.75
CA PHE A 92 -33.07 4.54 -12.59
C PHE A 92 -31.89 3.84 -11.89
N LYS A 93 -31.95 2.51 -11.85
CA LYS A 93 -30.90 1.65 -11.27
C LYS A 93 -30.61 0.57 -12.28
N SER A 94 -29.50 0.71 -13.00
CA SER A 94 -29.08 -0.24 -14.02
C SER A 94 -28.60 -1.56 -13.37
N PHE A 95 -28.26 -2.53 -14.21
CA PHE A 95 -27.56 -3.73 -13.78
C PHE A 95 -26.56 -4.16 -14.86
N MET A 96 -25.55 -4.90 -14.42
CA MET A 96 -24.57 -5.55 -15.29
C MET A 96 -24.40 -7.01 -14.88
N ASP A 97 -24.11 -7.87 -15.85
CA ASP A 97 -23.77 -9.26 -15.56
C ASP A 97 -22.36 -9.32 -14.94
N TYR A 98 -22.24 -9.93 -13.76
CA TYR A 98 -20.95 -10.03 -13.07
C TYR A 98 -19.89 -10.76 -13.91
N ARG A 99 -20.31 -11.59 -14.86
CA ARG A 99 -19.44 -12.36 -15.77
C ARG A 99 -18.70 -11.48 -16.77
N GLU A 100 -19.05 -10.21 -16.91
CA GLU A 100 -18.31 -9.24 -17.73
C GLU A 100 -16.98 -8.81 -17.08
N ILE A 101 -16.84 -9.00 -15.76
CA ILE A 101 -15.59 -8.78 -15.04
C ILE A 101 -14.64 -9.96 -15.32
N THR A 102 -13.82 -9.79 -16.35
CA THR A 102 -12.99 -10.87 -16.93
C THR A 102 -11.49 -10.67 -16.73
N ASP A 103 -11.03 -9.47 -16.37
CA ASP A 103 -9.61 -9.22 -16.10
C ASP A 103 -9.20 -9.82 -14.75
N GLU A 104 -8.54 -10.97 -14.80
CA GLU A 104 -8.10 -11.72 -13.62
C GLU A 104 -7.06 -10.97 -12.76
N THR A 105 -6.42 -9.94 -13.31
CA THR A 105 -5.45 -9.10 -12.57
C THR A 105 -6.10 -7.93 -11.84
N SER A 106 -7.40 -7.70 -12.07
CA SER A 106 -8.13 -6.57 -11.53
C SER A 106 -8.58 -6.77 -10.07
N ASN A 107 -8.72 -5.66 -9.34
CA ASN A 107 -9.25 -5.69 -7.97
C ASN A 107 -10.71 -6.16 -7.92
N GLN A 108 -11.48 -5.87 -8.96
CA GLN A 108 -12.87 -6.33 -9.14
C GLN A 108 -12.91 -7.85 -9.16
N PHE A 109 -12.10 -8.46 -10.03
CA PHE A 109 -12.02 -9.91 -10.14
C PHE A 109 -11.56 -10.54 -8.83
N ALA A 110 -10.50 -10.00 -8.22
CA ALA A 110 -10.00 -10.47 -6.92
C ALA A 110 -11.06 -10.39 -5.81
N LEU A 111 -11.94 -9.37 -5.82
CA LEU A 111 -13.04 -9.26 -4.86
C LEU A 111 -14.09 -10.37 -5.08
N LEU A 112 -14.46 -10.65 -6.33
CA LEU A 112 -15.43 -11.70 -6.66
C LEU A 112 -14.91 -13.11 -6.29
N GLN A 113 -13.60 -13.35 -6.39
CA GLN A 113 -12.98 -14.62 -6.00
C GLN A 113 -13.03 -14.90 -4.48
N LYS A 114 -13.29 -13.89 -3.64
CA LYS A 114 -13.49 -14.10 -2.19
C LYS A 114 -14.83 -14.78 -1.88
N GLY A 115 -15.69 -14.95 -2.88
CA GLY A 115 -16.98 -15.63 -2.76
C GLY A 115 -18.13 -14.66 -2.57
N PHE A 116 -19.27 -15.02 -3.15
CA PHE A 116 -20.54 -14.31 -3.04
C PHE A 116 -21.68 -15.32 -3.10
N SER A 117 -22.86 -14.87 -2.68
CA SER A 117 -24.13 -15.56 -2.89
C SER A 117 -24.97 -14.77 -3.89
N ILE A 118 -26.04 -15.38 -4.41
CA ILE A 118 -26.98 -14.71 -5.30
C ILE A 118 -28.31 -14.61 -4.58
N SER A 119 -28.82 -13.38 -4.47
CA SER A 119 -30.13 -13.09 -3.90
C SER A 119 -31.26 -13.69 -4.74
N THR A 120 -32.48 -13.66 -4.19
CA THR A 120 -33.69 -14.13 -4.89
C THR A 120 -33.99 -13.38 -6.18
N HIS A 121 -33.41 -12.19 -6.37
CA HIS A 121 -33.63 -11.33 -7.54
C HIS A 121 -32.42 -11.33 -8.50
N GLY A 122 -31.48 -12.28 -8.34
CA GLY A 122 -30.31 -12.39 -9.19
C GLY A 122 -29.13 -11.49 -8.81
N ILE A 123 -29.28 -10.58 -7.84
CA ILE A 123 -28.22 -9.66 -7.39
C ILE A 123 -27.17 -10.41 -6.58
N LEU A 124 -25.89 -10.12 -6.81
CA LEU A 124 -24.77 -10.66 -6.04
C LEU A 124 -24.71 -10.05 -4.63
N VAL A 125 -24.42 -10.89 -3.64
CA VAL A 125 -24.34 -10.52 -2.23
C VAL A 125 -23.09 -11.10 -1.58
N GLN A 126 -22.29 -10.27 -0.93
CA GLN A 126 -21.12 -10.66 -0.15
C GLN A 126 -21.22 -10.05 1.25
N ASP A 127 -21.03 -10.86 2.30
CA ASP A 127 -21.10 -10.42 3.71
C ASP A 127 -22.38 -9.62 4.05
N GLY A 128 -23.52 -9.99 3.45
CA GLY A 128 -24.80 -9.31 3.64
C GLY A 128 -24.92 -7.94 2.93
N ARG A 129 -24.07 -7.65 1.95
CA ARG A 129 -24.07 -6.42 1.16
C ARG A 129 -24.25 -6.72 -0.32
N PHE A 130 -25.06 -5.92 -1.02
CA PHE A 130 -25.19 -6.04 -2.48
C PHE A 130 -23.92 -5.57 -3.17
N LEU A 131 -23.45 -6.34 -4.15
CA LEU A 131 -22.32 -5.95 -4.99
C LEU A 131 -22.82 -5.05 -6.12
N VAL A 132 -22.19 -3.88 -6.28
CA VAL A 132 -22.67 -2.83 -7.19
C VAL A 132 -21.50 -2.15 -7.92
N ALA A 133 -21.76 -1.63 -9.12
CA ALA A 133 -20.88 -0.70 -9.79
C ALA A 133 -21.27 0.73 -9.45
N MET A 134 -20.31 1.55 -9.04
CA MET A 134 -20.50 2.97 -8.72
C MET A 134 -19.32 3.80 -9.24
N SER A 135 -19.47 5.12 -9.22
CA SER A 135 -18.37 6.03 -9.54
C SER A 135 -17.21 5.91 -8.55
N LYS A 136 -15.98 6.10 -9.05
CA LYS A 136 -14.76 6.12 -8.23
C LYS A 136 -14.76 7.19 -7.14
N GLU A 137 -15.53 8.26 -7.31
CA GLU A 137 -15.63 9.32 -6.29
C GLU A 137 -16.24 8.84 -4.97
N TYR A 138 -17.00 7.74 -5.01
CA TYR A 138 -17.63 7.13 -3.84
C TYR A 138 -16.72 6.15 -3.08
N GLY A 139 -15.60 5.77 -3.69
CA GLY A 139 -14.59 4.91 -3.09
C GLY A 139 -13.97 3.94 -4.08
N PRO A 140 -12.85 3.30 -3.69
CA PRO A 140 -12.28 2.18 -4.43
C PRO A 140 -13.15 0.91 -4.36
N ILE A 141 -12.76 -0.10 -5.15
CA ILE A 141 -13.30 -1.47 -5.02
C ILE A 141 -13.16 -1.96 -3.58
N GLY A 142 -14.25 -2.52 -3.04
CA GLY A 142 -14.35 -3.00 -1.67
C GLY A 142 -14.90 -1.99 -0.67
N THR A 143 -15.11 -0.72 -1.06
CA THR A 143 -15.75 0.26 -0.19
C THR A 143 -17.19 -0.13 0.11
N ASP A 144 -17.50 -0.21 1.40
CA ASP A 144 -18.85 -0.44 1.90
C ASP A 144 -19.58 0.89 2.07
N LEU A 145 -20.80 0.98 1.53
CA LEU A 145 -21.66 2.14 1.65
C LEU A 145 -23.07 1.73 2.11
N THR A 146 -23.75 2.70 2.72
CA THR A 146 -25.17 2.65 3.00
C THR A 146 -25.88 3.64 2.07
N ILE A 147 -26.77 3.12 1.22
CA ILE A 147 -27.60 3.90 0.31
C ILE A 147 -29.00 3.99 0.89
N VAL A 148 -29.48 5.20 1.15
CA VAL A 148 -30.86 5.43 1.61
C VAL A 148 -31.69 5.84 0.40
N LEU A 149 -32.63 4.97 0.03
CA LEU A 149 -33.73 5.29 -0.88
C LEU A 149 -34.93 5.79 -0.06
N GLU A 150 -36.00 6.19 -0.74
CA GLU A 150 -37.21 6.73 -0.09
C GLU A 150 -37.83 5.77 0.95
N ASN A 151 -37.87 4.47 0.66
CA ASN A 151 -38.54 3.47 1.51
C ASN A 151 -37.62 2.34 1.99
N VAL A 152 -36.36 2.31 1.55
CA VAL A 152 -35.45 1.20 1.85
C VAL A 152 -34.01 1.69 1.99
N THR A 153 -33.28 1.04 2.89
CA THR A 153 -31.84 1.23 3.06
C THR A 153 -31.12 0.01 2.50
N LEU A 154 -30.19 0.25 1.57
CA LEU A 154 -29.37 -0.77 0.95
C LEU A 154 -27.96 -0.71 1.52
N ARG A 155 -27.47 -1.84 2.04
CA ARG A 155 -26.06 -2.01 2.35
C ARG A 155 -25.37 -2.55 1.10
N ILE A 156 -24.39 -1.82 0.60
CA ILE A 156 -23.74 -2.14 -0.66
C ILE A 156 -22.22 -2.20 -0.48
N ARG A 157 -21.56 -2.89 -1.39
CA ARG A 157 -20.11 -2.89 -1.56
C ARG A 157 -19.80 -2.57 -3.01
N ILE A 158 -18.93 -1.59 -3.24
CA ILE A 158 -18.45 -1.25 -4.58
C ILE A 158 -17.62 -2.43 -5.10
N ALA A 159 -18.13 -3.12 -6.12
CA ALA A 159 -17.51 -4.30 -6.72
C ALA A 159 -17.05 -4.07 -8.15
N ASP A 160 -17.51 -2.98 -8.78
CA ASP A 160 -16.95 -2.46 -10.02
C ASP A 160 -16.96 -0.92 -10.04
N ILE A 161 -16.15 -0.32 -10.91
CA ILE A 161 -16.06 1.12 -11.10
C ILE A 161 -16.63 1.49 -12.47
N LYS A 162 -17.69 2.30 -12.44
CA LYS A 162 -18.26 2.90 -13.66
C LYS A 162 -17.19 3.70 -14.41
N HIS A 163 -17.15 3.52 -15.73
CA HIS A 163 -16.19 4.23 -16.58
C HIS A 163 -16.43 5.74 -16.68
N GLN A 164 -17.66 6.21 -16.42
CA GLN A 164 -18.04 7.60 -16.62
C GLN A 164 -18.65 8.21 -15.37
N GLY A 165 -18.15 9.40 -15.02
CA GLY A 165 -18.79 10.38 -14.13
C GLY A 165 -19.38 9.82 -12.84
N CYS A 166 -20.33 10.55 -12.28
CA CYS A 166 -21.12 10.10 -11.15
C CYS A 166 -22.33 9.23 -11.57
N THR A 167 -22.82 9.44 -12.79
CA THR A 167 -23.97 8.75 -13.38
C THR A 167 -23.61 8.21 -14.77
N SER A 168 -24.24 7.10 -15.16
CA SER A 168 -24.27 6.65 -16.55
C SER A 168 -25.23 7.48 -17.41
N ASP A 169 -25.26 7.23 -18.73
CA ASP A 169 -26.13 7.93 -19.70
C ASP A 169 -27.64 7.77 -19.40
N ASP A 170 -28.01 6.67 -18.74
CA ASP A 170 -29.38 6.41 -18.26
C ASP A 170 -29.72 7.13 -16.93
N GLY A 171 -28.78 7.89 -16.38
CA GLY A 171 -28.92 8.59 -15.11
C GLY A 171 -28.73 7.69 -13.88
N SER A 172 -28.32 6.43 -14.04
CA SER A 172 -28.04 5.53 -12.91
C SER A 172 -26.77 5.97 -12.18
N MET A 173 -26.91 6.16 -10.88
CA MET A 173 -25.76 6.26 -9.97
C MET A 173 -25.33 4.89 -9.47
N LEU A 174 -26.31 4.00 -9.27
CA LEU A 174 -26.16 2.65 -8.75
C LEU A 174 -26.46 1.64 -9.85
N GLU A 175 -25.53 0.72 -10.08
CA GLU A 175 -25.70 -0.41 -11.01
C GLU A 175 -25.50 -1.71 -10.25
N PHE A 176 -26.47 -2.61 -10.27
CA PHE A 176 -26.35 -3.88 -9.55
C PHE A 176 -25.51 -4.89 -10.35
N LEU A 177 -24.57 -5.58 -9.70
CA LEU A 177 -23.97 -6.78 -10.28
C LEU A 177 -24.95 -7.93 -10.09
N VAL A 178 -25.32 -8.59 -11.19
CA VAL A 178 -26.30 -9.67 -11.20
C VAL A 178 -25.78 -10.92 -11.90
N ASP A 179 -26.31 -12.09 -11.52
CA ASP A 179 -26.35 -13.26 -12.39
C ASP A 179 -27.57 -13.10 -13.29
N ALA A 180 -27.37 -12.63 -14.53
CA ALA A 180 -28.45 -12.31 -15.46
C ALA A 180 -29.39 -13.50 -15.72
N ASN A 181 -28.92 -14.74 -15.53
CA ASN A 181 -29.74 -15.95 -15.69
C ASN A 181 -30.75 -16.14 -14.55
N LYS A 182 -30.63 -15.37 -13.46
CA LYS A 182 -31.46 -15.46 -12.25
C LYS A 182 -32.25 -14.19 -11.97
N VAL A 183 -32.10 -13.15 -12.79
CA VAL A 183 -32.92 -11.94 -12.71
C VAL A 183 -34.32 -12.25 -13.26
N TYR A 184 -35.35 -11.68 -12.64
CA TYR A 184 -36.72 -11.89 -13.11
C TYR A 184 -36.94 -11.26 -14.50
N PRO A 185 -37.69 -11.93 -15.41
CA PRO A 185 -37.87 -11.45 -16.79
C PRO A 185 -38.36 -10.02 -16.91
N ASN A 186 -39.29 -9.59 -16.05
CA ASN A 186 -39.82 -8.23 -16.08
C ASN A 186 -38.79 -7.15 -15.73
N ILE A 187 -37.76 -7.48 -14.93
CA ILE A 187 -36.67 -6.56 -14.59
C ILE A 187 -35.61 -6.58 -15.71
N LEU A 188 -35.34 -7.75 -16.28
CA LEU A 188 -34.47 -7.88 -17.45
C LEU A 188 -35.00 -7.05 -18.62
N ASP A 189 -36.31 -7.13 -18.89
CA ASP A 189 -36.97 -6.40 -19.96
C ASP A 189 -36.98 -4.88 -19.73
N ASP A 190 -37.16 -4.43 -18.47
CA ASP A 190 -37.19 -3.01 -18.11
C ASP A 190 -35.78 -2.39 -18.00
N GLY A 191 -34.75 -3.21 -17.78
CA GLY A 191 -33.38 -2.72 -17.58
C GLY A 191 -33.15 -2.02 -16.24
N ASN A 192 -34.16 -1.99 -15.35
CA ASN A 192 -34.21 -1.05 -14.24
C ASN A 192 -34.71 -1.70 -12.94
N PHE A 193 -33.84 -1.71 -11.93
CA PHE A 193 -34.14 -2.23 -10.60
C PHE A 193 -35.04 -1.31 -9.75
N ASN A 194 -35.51 -0.18 -10.28
CA ASN A 194 -36.50 0.65 -9.59
C ASN A 194 -37.81 -0.11 -9.28
N LEU A 195 -38.14 -1.15 -10.05
CA LEU A 195 -39.29 -2.04 -9.78
C LEU A 195 -39.19 -2.79 -8.45
N LEU A 196 -37.97 -3.01 -7.93
CA LEU A 196 -37.73 -3.64 -6.64
C LEU A 196 -37.32 -2.64 -5.55
N TYR A 197 -36.56 -1.63 -5.95
CA TYR A 197 -36.00 -0.63 -5.05
C TYR A 197 -36.46 0.76 -5.49
N GLU A 198 -37.71 1.06 -5.14
CA GLU A 198 -38.41 2.26 -5.58
C GLU A 198 -37.78 3.56 -5.04
N GLY A 199 -37.84 4.58 -5.88
CA GLY A 199 -37.51 5.95 -5.53
C GLY A 199 -36.04 6.31 -5.78
N PRO A 200 -35.71 7.61 -5.76
CA PRO A 200 -34.35 8.06 -5.98
C PRO A 200 -33.48 7.85 -4.74
N ILE A 201 -32.15 7.91 -4.93
CA ILE A 201 -31.20 7.95 -3.82
C ILE A 201 -31.38 9.29 -3.09
N LYS A 202 -31.67 9.22 -1.79
CA LYS A 202 -31.79 10.39 -0.92
C LYS A 202 -30.48 10.69 -0.21
N GLU A 203 -29.72 9.65 0.11
CA GLU A 203 -28.50 9.79 0.89
C GLU A 203 -27.53 8.65 0.63
N ILE A 204 -26.24 8.97 0.71
CA ILE A 204 -25.14 8.02 0.62
C ILE A 204 -24.24 8.30 1.83
N ARG A 205 -23.89 7.23 2.56
CA ARG A 205 -22.96 7.28 3.70
C ARG A 205 -21.97 6.15 3.59
N TYR A 206 -20.79 6.32 4.17
CA TYR A 206 -19.90 5.17 4.39
C TYR A 206 -20.58 4.17 5.31
N GLY A 207 -20.43 2.87 5.01
CA GLY A 207 -21.14 1.80 5.69
C GLY A 207 -20.65 1.57 7.12
N ASP A 208 -21.58 1.16 8.00
CA ASP A 208 -21.30 0.62 9.35
C ASP A 208 -20.85 -0.85 9.29
#